data_AF-A0A7C2SMQ1-F1
#
_entry.id   AF-A0A7C2SMQ1-F1
#
_cell.length_a   1.000
_cell.length_b   1.000
_cell.length_c   1.000
_cell.angle_alpha   90.00
_cell.angle_beta   90.00
_cell.angle_gamma   90.00
#
_symmetry.space_group_name_H-M   'P 1'
#
loop_
_entity.id
_entity.type
_entity.pdbx_description
1 polymer ?
#
loop_
_entity_poly.entity_id
_entity_poly.type
_entity_poly.pdbx_seq_one_letter_code
_entity_poly.pdbx_strand_id
1 'polypeptide(L)' 'IDSMTLRERKNHTILNGSRRKRIAKGSGTRVEDVNRVIKNYVQMRDMMKNMGRMGKLAKKMMRFM' A
#
# COMPACT_ATOMS: atom_id res chain seq x y z
N ILE A 1 4.09 -4.83 -11.52
CA ILE A 1 3.78 -5.55 -10.24
C ILE A 1 3.13 -6.88 -10.63
N ASP A 2 3.85 -7.67 -11.41
CA ASP A 2 3.23 -8.70 -12.24
C ASP A 2 3.27 -10.07 -11.56
N SER A 3 4.17 -10.23 -10.59
CA SER A 3 4.30 -11.42 -9.75
C SER A 3 3.31 -11.46 -8.56
N MET A 4 2.49 -10.42 -8.39
CA MET A 4 1.38 -10.39 -7.43
C MET A 4 0.04 -10.70 -8.10
N THR A 5 -0.76 -11.52 -7.44
CA THR A 5 -2.15 -11.75 -7.83
C THR A 5 -3.01 -10.50 -7.62
N LEU A 6 -4.15 -10.42 -8.29
CA LEU A 6 -5.10 -9.30 -8.11
C LEU A 6 -5.56 -9.15 -6.66
N ARG A 7 -5.75 -10.26 -5.94
CA ARG A 7 -6.15 -10.26 -4.53
C ARG A 7 -5.07 -9.63 -3.64
N GLU A 8 -3.81 -9.94 -3.89
CA GLU A 8 -2.67 -9.39 -3.15
C GLU A 8 -2.44 -7.91 -3.44
N ARG A 9 -2.62 -7.49 -4.69
CA ARG A 9 -2.53 -6.07 -5.07
C ARG A 9 -3.63 -5.22 -4.42
N LYS A 10 -4.86 -5.75 -4.35
CA LYS A 10 -5.99 -5.07 -3.71
C LYS A 10 -5.87 -5.04 -2.19
N ASN A 11 -5.28 -6.08 -1.60
CA ASN A 11 -5.16 -6.19 -0.15
C ASN A 11 -3.75 -6.60 0.29
N HIS A 12 -2.96 -5.63 0.72
CA HIS A 12 -1.60 -5.87 1.21
C HIS A 12 -1.55 -6.66 2.53
N THR A 13 -2.63 -6.77 3.31
CA THR A 13 -2.60 -7.45 4.62
C THR A 13 -2.47 -8.96 4.51
N ILE A 14 -2.83 -9.55 3.35
CA ILE A 14 -2.72 -10.99 3.12
C ILE A 14 -1.29 -11.44 2.77
N LEU A 15 -0.36 -10.50 2.55
CA LEU A 15 1.03 -10.76 2.16
C LEU A 15 1.86 -11.29 3.34
N ASN A 16 1.79 -12.60 3.58
CA ASN A 16 2.65 -13.32 4.51
C ASN A 16 4.02 -13.66 3.89
N GLY A 17 4.92 -14.27 4.67
CA GLY A 17 6.28 -14.60 4.22
C GLY A 17 6.34 -15.52 3.00
N SER A 18 5.45 -16.52 2.93
CA SER A 18 5.37 -17.44 1.77
C SER A 18 5.01 -16.71 0.48
N ARG A 19 4.01 -15.81 0.52
CA ARG A 19 3.63 -14.99 -0.63
C ARG A 19 4.74 -14.05 -1.05
N ARG A 20 5.43 -13.41 -0.11
CA ARG A 20 6.56 -12.51 -0.41
C ARG A 20 7.72 -13.27 -1.05
N LYS A 21 8.01 -14.50 -0.60
CA LYS A 21 9.00 -15.38 -1.23
C LYS A 21 8.60 -15.76 -2.66
N ARG A 22 7.32 -16.07 -2.91
CA ARG A 22 6.81 -16.34 -4.26
C ARG A 22 6.92 -15.13 -5.18
N ILE A 23 6.56 -13.94 -4.68
CA ILE A 23 6.66 -12.67 -5.42
C ILE A 23 8.12 -12.40 -5.79
N ALA A 24 9.02 -12.45 -4.81
CA ALA A 24 10.46 -12.26 -4.99
C ALA A 24 11.03 -13.21 -6.07
N LYS A 25 10.71 -14.52 -5.97
CA LYS A 25 11.09 -15.51 -6.99
C LYS A 25 10.53 -15.18 -8.37
N GLY A 26 9.26 -14.80 -8.44
CA GLY A 26 8.59 -14.47 -9.71
C GLY A 26 9.00 -13.14 -10.33
N SER A 27 9.61 -12.24 -9.56
CA SER A 27 10.12 -10.95 -10.05
C SER A 27 11.64 -10.91 -10.20
N GLY A 28 12.36 -11.97 -9.82
CA GLY A 28 13.82 -12.00 -9.84
C GLY A 28 14.47 -11.07 -8.81
N THR A 29 13.79 -10.78 -7.69
CA THR A 29 14.27 -9.86 -6.65
C THR A 29 14.41 -10.55 -5.29
N ARG A 30 14.97 -9.85 -4.29
CA ARG A 30 15.09 -10.38 -2.93
C ARG A 30 13.80 -10.14 -2.15
N VAL A 31 13.56 -10.96 -1.12
CA VAL A 31 12.42 -10.78 -0.21
C VAL A 31 12.50 -9.44 0.53
N GLU A 32 13.71 -8.96 0.83
CA GLU A 32 13.93 -7.65 1.44
C GLU A 32 13.42 -6.51 0.54
N ASP A 33 13.65 -6.58 -0.78
CA ASP A 33 13.17 -5.59 -1.73
C ASP A 33 11.64 -5.57 -1.79
N VAL A 34 11.02 -6.75 -1.80
CA VAL A 34 9.55 -6.88 -1.73
C VAL A 34 9.01 -6.24 -0.44
N ASN A 35 9.67 -6.47 0.70
CA ASN A 35 9.29 -5.85 1.97
C ASN A 35 9.38 -4.32 1.92
N ARG A 36 10.45 -3.79 1.31
CA ARG A 36 10.64 -2.33 1.15
C ARG A 36 9.53 -1.71 0.31
N VAL A 37 9.16 -2.33 -0.81
CA VAL A 37 8.06 -1.85 -1.67
C VAL A 37 6.73 -1.84 -0.92
N ILE A 38 6.41 -2.94 -0.22
CA ILE A 38 5.16 -3.04 0.55
C ILE A 38 5.12 -1.96 1.65
N LYS A 39 6.24 -1.74 2.35
CA LYS A 39 6.33 -0.70 3.40
C LYS A 39 6.08 0.69 2.84
N ASN A 40 6.74 1.05 1.75
CA ASN A 40 6.58 2.35 1.11
C ASN A 40 5.12 2.57 0.65
N TYR A 41 4.51 1.53 0.07
CA TYR A 41 3.10 1.57 -0.32
C TYR A 41 2.17 1.83 0.87
N VAL A 42 2.36 1.13 1.99
CA VAL A 42 1.53 1.33 3.19
C VAL A 42 1.68 2.74 3.74
N GLN A 43 2.91 3.26 3.81
CA GLN A 43 3.17 4.64 4.24
C GLN A 43 2.48 5.66 3.35
N MET A 44 2.61 5.54 2.02
CA MET A 44 1.94 6.43 1.07
C MET A 44 0.41 6.33 1.18
N ARG A 45 -0.13 5.12 1.34
CA ARG A 45 -1.57 4.90 1.53
C ARG A 45 -2.08 5.61 2.77
N ASP A 46 -1.36 5.54 3.88
CA ASP A 46 -1.77 6.17 5.13
C ASP A 46 -1.65 7.70 5.05
N MET A 47 -0.61 8.21 4.37
CA MET A 47 -0.50 9.63 4.06
C MET A 47 -1.70 10.12 3.23
N MET A 48 -2.08 9.41 2.17
CA MET A 48 -3.25 9.76 1.33
C MET A 48 -4.56 9.73 2.13
N LYS A 49 -4.74 8.76 3.04
CA LYS A 49 -5.92 8.73 3.93
C LYS A 49 -5.96 9.95 4.85
N ASN A 50 -4.84 10.30 5.45
CA ASN A 50 -4.75 11.44 6.36
C ASN A 50 -5.00 12.76 5.62
N MET A 51 -4.41 12.92 4.43
CA MET A 51 -4.65 14.09 3.59
C MET A 51 -6.11 14.18 3.13
N GLY A 52 -6.73 13.05 2.77
CA GLY A 52 -8.16 12.99 2.45
C GLY A 52 -9.08 13.35 3.63
N ARG A 53 -8.68 13.00 4.87
CA ARG A 53 -9.40 13.43 6.09
C ARG A 53 -9.27 14.93 6.31
N MET A 54 -8.06 15.48 6.15
CA MET A 54 -7.79 16.91 6.33
C MET A 54 -8.54 17.74 5.28
N GLY A 55 -8.55 17.33 4.01
CA GLY A 55 -9.31 18.00 2.95
C GLY A 55 -10.83 17.98 3.20
N LYS A 56 -11.37 16.88 3.74
CA LYS A 56 -12.79 16.82 4.15
C LYS A 56 -13.10 17.76 5.30
N LEU A 57 -12.20 17.87 6.28
CA LEU A 57 -12.36 18.78 7.42
C LEU A 57 -12.32 20.25 6.95
N ALA A 58 -11.36 20.60 6.10
CA ALA A 58 -11.25 21.93 5.51
C ALA A 58 -12.51 22.30 4.70
N LYS A 59 -13.01 21.38 3.86
CA LYS A 59 -14.26 21.57 3.11
C LYS A 59 -15.47 21.75 4.03
N LYS A 60 -15.49 21.08 5.19
CA LYS A 60 -16.57 21.23 6.18
C LYS A 60 -16.51 22.63 6.82
N MET A 61 -15.33 23.11 7.22
CA MET A 61 -15.14 24.45 7.78
C MET A 61 -15.54 25.55 6.80
N MET A 62 -15.14 25.45 5.54
CA MET A 62 -15.50 26.42 4.49
C MET A 62 -17.00 26.49 4.19
N ARG A 63 -17.78 25.46 4.56
CA ARG A 63 -19.25 25.43 4.37
C ARG A 63 -20.01 26.11 5.52
N PHE A 64 -19.33 26.43 6.62
CA PHE A 64 -19.89 27.12 7.79
C PHE A 64 -19.47 28.60 7.86
N MET A 65 -18.72 29.07 6.88
CA MET A 65 -18.25 30.44 6.71
C MET A 65 -18.92 31.02 5.48
#